data_AF-A0A4P6AMH1-F1
#
_entry.id   AF-A0A4P6AMH1-F1
#
_cell.length_a   1.000
_cell.length_b   1.000
_cell.length_c   1.000
_cell.angle_alpha   90.00
_cell.angle_beta   90.00
_cell.angle_gamma   90.00
#
_symmetry.space_group_name_H-M   'P 1'
#
loop_
_entity.id
_entity.type
_entity.pdbx_description
1 polymer ?
#
loop_
_entity_poly.entity_id
_entity_poly.type
_entity_poly.pdbx_seq_one_letter_code
_entity_poly.pdbx_strand_id
1 'polypeptide(L)'
;MHQETEMIVSAIESLKQEPNYFKDYIFPIASAFFTALLGAFIAHIALGRQESLKLEKDKLIAANKWTLDVERARSSLVAIKGNYHKQLQANPIQRLASIPSIVMKSEPVVENYQDLAFIVPSEEKHKKQAHKWAQIPRINAMIGNYNALLHMWEKRNEINEAFKQAILSAYGNKAFANITMQDAEKAFGRAGLVTLIDVTERCIKLTDHIIIELNDFLENFPTYAKTKIDLKRLKNFGKLISYSNNENKILLELIKPEVEVDFSSVQVLYGESVQDIKQRHTTGYE
;
A
#
# COMPACT_ATOMS: atom_id res chain seq x y z
N MET A 1 0.48 -38.85 94.20
CA MET A 1 0.84 -39.13 92.79
C MET A 1 -0.33 -39.13 91.81
N HIS A 2 -1.61 -39.17 92.23
CA HIS A 2 -2.75 -39.11 91.29
C HIS A 2 -3.21 -37.67 90.98
N GLN A 3 -3.21 -36.80 91.99
CA GLN A 3 -3.76 -35.45 91.93
C GLN A 3 -2.92 -34.47 91.10
N GLU A 4 -1.58 -34.61 91.13
CA GLU A 4 -0.68 -33.81 90.29
C GLU A 4 -0.78 -34.22 88.82
N THR A 5 -0.98 -35.51 88.54
CA THR A 5 -1.19 -36.01 87.18
C THR A 5 -2.53 -35.52 86.62
N GLU A 6 -3.59 -35.49 87.43
CA GLU A 6 -4.89 -34.90 87.04
C GLU A 6 -4.80 -33.40 86.76
N MET A 7 -4.07 -32.63 87.59
CA MET A 7 -3.87 -31.20 87.34
C MET A 7 -3.05 -30.94 86.07
N ILE A 8 -2.03 -31.75 85.81
CA ILE A 8 -1.23 -31.66 84.58
C ILE A 8 -2.09 -32.02 83.35
N VAL A 9 -2.89 -33.08 83.42
CA VAL A 9 -3.80 -33.48 82.34
C VAL A 9 -4.85 -32.41 82.08
N SER A 10 -5.46 -31.85 83.12
CA SER A 10 -6.43 -30.74 83.02
C SER A 10 -5.79 -29.49 82.42
N ALA A 11 -4.57 -29.13 82.82
CA ALA A 11 -3.84 -28.01 82.25
C ALA A 11 -3.52 -28.24 80.76
N ILE A 12 -3.11 -29.46 80.38
CA ILE A 12 -2.85 -29.85 78.99
C ILE A 12 -4.13 -29.81 78.14
N GLU A 13 -5.25 -30.28 78.68
CA GLU A 13 -6.55 -30.22 78.00
C GLU A 13 -7.08 -28.78 77.89
N SER A 14 -6.83 -27.92 78.89
CA SER A 14 -7.17 -26.49 78.82
C SER A 14 -6.32 -25.70 77.82
N LEU A 15 -5.12 -26.21 77.47
CA LEU A 15 -4.23 -25.66 76.45
C LEU A 15 -4.57 -26.12 75.02
N LYS A 16 -5.37 -27.19 74.86
CA LYS A 16 -5.96 -27.53 73.57
C LYS A 16 -7.00 -26.47 73.23
N GLN A 17 -6.59 -25.49 72.42
CA GLN A 17 -7.53 -24.58 71.77
C GLN A 17 -8.57 -25.45 71.05
N GLU A 18 -9.85 -25.29 71.41
CA GLU A 18 -10.93 -25.96 70.70
C GLU A 18 -10.81 -25.64 69.20
N PRO A 19 -10.88 -26.65 68.31
CA PRO A 19 -10.73 -26.43 66.88
C PRO A 19 -11.77 -25.40 66.43
N ASN A 20 -11.29 -24.24 65.99
CA ASN A 20 -12.18 -23.21 65.51
C ASN A 20 -12.49 -23.56 64.07
N TYR A 21 -13.56 -24.34 63.88
CA TYR A 21 -13.97 -24.85 62.57
C TYR A 21 -14.04 -23.76 61.49
N PHE A 22 -14.43 -22.54 61.88
CA PHE A 22 -14.44 -21.40 60.97
C PHE A 22 -13.02 -20.99 60.56
N LYS A 23 -12.10 -20.82 61.51
CA LYS A 23 -10.72 -20.40 61.23
C LYS A 23 -9.89 -21.48 60.52
N ASP A 24 -10.09 -22.73 60.89
CA ASP A 24 -9.20 -23.83 60.50
C ASP A 24 -9.64 -24.51 59.20
N TYR A 25 -10.94 -24.45 58.86
CA TYR A 25 -11.49 -25.12 57.66
C TYR A 25 -12.23 -24.16 56.73
N ILE A 26 -13.16 -23.35 57.23
CA ILE A 26 -14.00 -22.49 56.37
C ILE A 26 -13.18 -21.33 55.80
N PHE A 27 -12.38 -20.65 56.63
CA PHE A 27 -11.64 -19.46 56.24
C PHE A 27 -10.58 -19.74 55.16
N PRO A 28 -9.74 -20.79 55.24
CA PRO A 28 -8.78 -21.09 54.18
C PRO A 28 -9.44 -21.45 52.85
N ILE A 29 -10.53 -22.23 52.88
CA ILE A 29 -11.28 -22.64 51.68
C ILE A 29 -11.96 -21.42 51.05
N ALA A 30 -12.67 -20.62 51.86
CA ALA A 30 -13.34 -19.42 51.40
C ALA A 30 -12.32 -18.39 50.86
N SER A 31 -11.22 -18.16 51.58
CA SER A 31 -10.15 -17.25 51.13
C SER A 31 -9.57 -17.71 49.80
N ALA A 32 -9.23 -18.99 49.65
CA ALA A 32 -8.70 -19.53 48.39
C ALA A 32 -9.73 -19.38 47.26
N PHE A 33 -11.00 -19.65 47.52
CA PHE A 33 -12.09 -19.51 46.55
C PHE A 33 -12.27 -18.06 46.10
N PHE A 34 -12.32 -17.09 47.04
CA PHE A 34 -12.45 -15.67 46.70
C PHE A 34 -11.21 -15.13 45.99
N THR A 35 -10.00 -15.56 46.36
CA THR A 35 -8.77 -15.21 45.63
C THR A 35 -8.78 -15.76 44.21
N ALA A 36 -9.23 -17.01 44.01
CA ALA A 36 -9.34 -17.60 42.69
C ALA A 36 -10.39 -16.88 41.82
N LEU A 37 -11.57 -16.56 42.38
CA LEU A 37 -12.60 -15.77 41.71
C LEU A 37 -12.11 -14.38 41.33
N LEU A 38 -11.44 -13.68 42.25
CA LEU A 38 -10.87 -12.36 41.99
C LEU A 38 -9.79 -12.43 40.91
N GLY A 39 -8.92 -13.45 40.95
CA GLY A 39 -7.91 -13.70 39.94
C GLY A 39 -8.51 -13.94 38.56
N ALA A 40 -9.54 -14.80 38.48
CA ALA A 40 -10.26 -15.06 37.24
C ALA A 40 -10.96 -13.81 36.68
N PHE A 41 -11.59 -13.02 37.55
CA PHE A 41 -12.23 -11.77 37.18
C PHE A 41 -11.24 -10.74 36.64
N ILE A 42 -10.11 -10.54 37.33
CA ILE A 42 -9.04 -9.64 36.89
C ILE A 42 -8.47 -10.13 35.55
N ALA A 43 -8.21 -11.43 35.40
CA ALA A 43 -7.70 -12.02 34.16
C ALA A 43 -8.67 -11.78 33.00
N HIS A 44 -9.96 -11.99 33.19
CA HIS A 44 -10.97 -11.76 32.16
C HIS A 44 -10.97 -10.31 31.68
N ILE A 45 -10.96 -9.34 32.60
CA ILE A 45 -10.92 -7.91 32.26
C ILE A 45 -9.59 -7.55 31.58
N ALA A 46 -8.47 -8.05 32.10
CA ALA A 46 -7.15 -7.75 31.56
C ALA A 46 -6.98 -8.30 30.14
N LEU A 47 -7.39 -9.55 29.89
CA LEU A 47 -7.34 -10.19 28.59
C LEU A 47 -8.20 -9.45 27.56
N GLY A 48 -9.46 -9.14 27.89
CA GLY A 48 -10.34 -8.39 26.98
C GLY A 48 -9.78 -7.00 26.64
N ARG A 49 -9.19 -6.31 27.61
CA ARG A 49 -8.50 -5.03 27.37
C ARG A 49 -7.27 -5.20 26.48
N GLN A 50 -6.46 -6.24 26.72
CA GLN A 50 -5.24 -6.52 25.98
C GLN A 50 -5.53 -6.89 24.53
N GLU A 51 -6.50 -7.78 24.28
CA GLU A 51 -6.93 -8.16 22.93
C GLU A 51 -7.47 -6.96 22.17
N SER A 52 -8.34 -6.18 22.80
CA SER A 52 -8.89 -4.99 22.17
C SER A 52 -7.80 -3.94 21.87
N LEU A 53 -6.81 -3.76 22.75
CA LEU A 53 -5.65 -2.90 22.47
C LEU A 53 -4.78 -3.46 21.33
N LYS A 54 -4.60 -4.78 21.27
CA LYS A 54 -3.86 -5.44 20.19
C LYS A 54 -4.54 -5.20 18.84
N LEU A 55 -5.86 -5.36 18.76
CA LEU A 55 -6.62 -5.07 17.54
C LEU A 55 -6.44 -3.63 17.07
N GLU A 56 -6.49 -2.64 17.98
CA GLU A 56 -6.26 -1.25 17.60
C GLU A 56 -4.81 -0.98 17.14
N LYS A 57 -3.82 -1.64 17.75
CA LYS A 57 -2.42 -1.58 17.30
C LYS A 57 -2.27 -2.17 15.90
N ASP A 58 -2.88 -3.33 15.64
CA ASP A 58 -2.78 -4.02 14.35
C ASP A 58 -3.38 -3.15 13.24
N LYS A 59 -4.53 -2.50 13.47
CA LYS A 59 -5.10 -1.52 12.52
C LYS A 59 -4.17 -0.34 12.24
N LEU A 60 -3.52 0.20 13.28
CA LEU A 60 -2.58 1.31 13.12
C LEU A 60 -1.33 0.89 12.34
N ILE A 61 -0.77 -0.27 12.65
CA ILE A 61 0.37 -0.84 11.92
C ILE A 61 -0.01 -1.05 10.45
N ALA A 62 -1.17 -1.66 10.19
CA ALA A 62 -1.68 -1.87 8.84
C ALA A 62 -1.83 -0.55 8.08
N ALA A 63 -2.49 0.45 8.66
CA ALA A 63 -2.69 1.76 8.03
C ALA A 63 -1.36 2.47 7.72
N ASN A 64 -0.40 2.42 8.65
CA ASN A 64 0.91 3.01 8.47
C ASN A 64 1.73 2.27 7.41
N LYS A 65 1.72 0.94 7.42
CA LYS A 65 2.37 0.10 6.41
C LYS A 65 1.86 0.43 5.01
N TRP A 66 0.55 0.44 4.82
CA TRP A 66 -0.08 0.78 3.55
C TRP A 66 0.26 2.19 3.08
N THR A 67 0.24 3.18 3.99
CA THR A 67 0.67 4.55 3.67
C THR A 67 2.13 4.60 3.19
N LEU A 68 3.04 3.87 3.87
CA LEU A 68 4.46 3.83 3.50
C LEU A 68 4.72 3.08 2.19
N ASP A 69 4.02 1.97 1.95
CA ASP A 69 4.17 1.19 0.72
C ASP A 69 3.65 1.97 -0.50
N VAL A 70 2.52 2.67 -0.34
CA VAL A 70 1.99 3.58 -1.38
C VAL A 70 2.91 4.78 -1.60
N GLU A 71 3.52 5.34 -0.55
CA GLU A 71 4.50 6.41 -0.68
C GLU A 71 5.71 5.95 -1.48
N ARG A 72 6.25 4.77 -1.20
CA ARG A 72 7.35 4.16 -1.96
C ARG A 72 6.98 3.94 -3.43
N ALA A 73 5.78 3.42 -3.69
CA ALA A 73 5.28 3.22 -5.04
C ALA A 73 5.18 4.54 -5.82
N ARG A 74 4.60 5.57 -5.20
CA ARG A 74 4.49 6.91 -5.79
C ARG A 74 5.85 7.53 -6.06
N SER A 75 6.75 7.48 -5.08
CA SER A 75 8.12 8.02 -5.22
C SER A 75 8.90 7.31 -6.33
N SER A 76 8.67 6.01 -6.54
CA SER A 76 9.23 5.25 -7.65
C SER A 76 8.71 5.74 -9.01
N LEU A 77 7.39 5.95 -9.15
CA LEU A 77 6.82 6.47 -10.40
C LEU A 77 7.22 7.92 -10.67
N VAL A 78 7.31 8.75 -9.65
CA VAL A 78 7.82 10.13 -9.76
C VAL A 78 9.27 10.13 -10.24
N ALA A 79 10.10 9.21 -9.74
CA ALA A 79 11.48 9.05 -10.22
C ALA A 79 11.54 8.60 -11.68
N ILE A 80 10.69 7.64 -12.09
CA ILE A 80 10.55 7.22 -13.49
C ILE A 80 10.19 8.42 -14.37
N LYS A 81 9.13 9.15 -13.99
CA LYS A 81 8.64 10.33 -14.72
C LYS A 81 9.66 11.45 -14.81
N GLY A 82 10.44 11.66 -13.75
CA GLY A 82 11.51 12.64 -13.72
C GLY A 82 12.55 12.49 -14.86
N ASN A 83 12.69 11.30 -15.45
CA ASN A 83 13.61 11.08 -16.58
C ASN A 83 13.16 11.76 -17.88
N TYR A 84 11.87 12.02 -18.05
CA TYR A 84 11.30 12.54 -19.30
C TYR A 84 10.40 13.77 -19.12
N HIS A 85 10.08 14.15 -17.89
CA HIS A 85 9.22 15.29 -17.60
C HIS A 85 9.72 16.57 -18.30
N LYS A 86 8.80 17.32 -18.89
CA LYS A 86 9.05 18.55 -19.70
C LYS A 86 9.83 18.34 -21.01
N GLN A 87 10.21 17.11 -21.36
CA GLN A 87 10.89 16.81 -22.62
C GLN A 87 9.91 16.29 -23.68
N LEU A 88 8.70 15.92 -23.29
CA LEU A 88 7.71 15.33 -24.18
C LEU A 88 6.92 16.39 -24.96
N GLN A 89 6.77 16.17 -26.26
CA GLN A 89 5.87 16.91 -27.13
C GLN A 89 4.67 16.02 -27.50
N ALA A 90 3.71 16.53 -28.27
CA ALA A 90 2.56 15.74 -28.71
C ALA A 90 2.94 14.63 -29.73
N ASN A 91 4.11 14.72 -30.37
CA ASN A 91 4.52 13.76 -31.41
C ASN A 91 4.99 12.41 -30.81
N PRO A 92 4.36 11.27 -31.15
CA PRO A 92 4.72 9.95 -30.61
C PRO A 92 6.16 9.52 -30.91
N ILE A 93 6.68 9.85 -32.10
CA ILE A 93 8.03 9.47 -32.50
C ILE A 93 9.08 10.24 -31.71
N GLN A 94 8.82 11.52 -31.45
CA GLN A 94 9.68 12.34 -30.60
C GLN A 94 9.74 11.79 -29.17
N ARG A 95 8.62 11.28 -28.64
CA ARG A 95 8.56 10.66 -27.31
C ARG A 95 9.42 9.41 -27.20
N LEU A 96 9.47 8.57 -28.25
CA LEU A 96 10.36 7.40 -28.29
C LEU A 96 11.82 7.78 -28.04
N ALA A 97 12.28 8.82 -28.74
CA ALA A 97 13.66 9.30 -28.67
C ALA A 97 13.96 10.05 -27.36
N SER A 98 12.95 10.70 -26.77
CA SER A 98 13.11 11.54 -25.58
C SER A 98 13.10 10.73 -24.28
N ILE A 99 12.53 9.52 -24.31
CA ILE A 99 12.47 8.66 -23.13
C ILE A 99 13.66 7.68 -23.17
N PRO A 100 14.68 7.87 -22.31
CA PRO A 100 15.80 6.96 -22.23
C PRO A 100 15.36 5.57 -21.74
N SER A 101 16.25 4.59 -21.81
CA SER A 101 16.00 3.31 -21.13
C SER A 101 16.15 3.55 -19.63
N ILE A 102 15.08 3.29 -18.88
CA ILE A 102 15.02 3.65 -17.46
C ILE A 102 15.46 2.45 -16.63
N VAL A 103 16.55 2.59 -15.87
CA VAL A 103 16.98 1.53 -14.94
C VAL A 103 16.05 1.56 -13.73
N MET A 104 15.18 0.55 -13.64
CA MET A 104 14.23 0.43 -12.55
C MET A 104 14.86 -0.28 -11.36
N LYS A 105 14.74 0.33 -10.18
CA LYS A 105 15.01 -0.32 -8.87
C LYS A 105 13.73 -0.47 -8.04
N SER A 106 12.57 -0.27 -8.68
CA SER A 106 11.27 -0.25 -8.03
C SER A 106 10.83 -1.68 -7.75
N GLU A 107 10.42 -1.96 -6.52
CA GLU A 107 9.90 -3.26 -6.14
C GLU A 107 8.36 -3.26 -6.18
N PRO A 108 7.73 -4.35 -6.64
CA PRO A 108 6.29 -4.52 -6.54
C PRO A 108 5.82 -4.38 -5.09
N VAL A 109 4.64 -3.79 -4.90
CA VAL A 109 4.02 -3.75 -3.57
C VAL A 109 3.41 -5.11 -3.27
N VAL A 110 3.76 -5.67 -2.11
CA VAL A 110 3.23 -6.96 -1.64
C VAL A 110 1.76 -6.81 -1.25
N GLU A 111 0.93 -7.63 -1.87
CA GLU A 111 -0.52 -7.60 -1.69
C GLU A 111 -0.96 -8.31 -0.41
N ASN A 112 -1.16 -7.57 0.68
CA ASN A 112 -1.78 -8.09 1.91
C ASN A 112 -3.07 -7.35 2.27
N TYR A 113 -4.11 -7.53 1.45
CA TYR A 113 -5.39 -6.83 1.62
C TYR A 113 -6.18 -7.25 2.86
N GLN A 114 -5.83 -8.38 3.50
CA GLN A 114 -6.47 -8.84 4.74
C GLN A 114 -6.29 -7.82 5.87
N ASP A 115 -5.12 -7.18 5.90
CA ASP A 115 -4.78 -6.12 6.87
C ASP A 115 -5.72 -4.90 6.77
N LEU A 116 -6.43 -4.75 5.66
CA LEU A 116 -7.35 -3.63 5.41
C LEU A 116 -8.79 -3.93 5.79
N ALA A 117 -9.13 -5.12 6.30
CA ALA A 117 -10.51 -5.48 6.63
C ALA A 117 -11.21 -4.46 7.57
N PHE A 118 -10.45 -3.77 8.43
CA PHE A 118 -10.99 -2.77 9.37
C PHE A 118 -11.55 -1.50 8.70
N ILE A 119 -11.20 -1.23 7.43
CA ILE A 119 -11.65 -0.02 6.72
C ILE A 119 -13.05 -0.21 6.14
N VAL A 120 -13.48 -1.46 5.94
CA VAL A 120 -14.77 -1.79 5.34
C VAL A 120 -15.91 -1.21 6.20
N PRO A 121 -16.87 -0.45 5.61
CA PRO A 121 -18.01 0.07 6.34
C PRO A 121 -18.96 -1.04 6.82
N SER A 122 -19.69 -0.79 7.91
CA SER A 122 -20.87 -1.58 8.24
C SER A 122 -21.99 -1.34 7.21
N GLU A 123 -22.90 -2.30 7.04
CA GLU A 123 -23.99 -2.24 6.03
C GLU A 123 -24.82 -0.95 6.09
N GLU A 124 -25.09 -0.44 7.30
CA GLU A 124 -25.85 0.80 7.51
C GLU A 124 -25.11 2.05 6.99
N LYS A 125 -23.77 2.05 7.07
CA LYS A 125 -22.92 3.16 6.59
C LYS A 125 -22.66 3.07 5.09
N HIS A 126 -22.68 1.87 4.51
CA HIS A 126 -22.55 1.68 3.07
C HIS A 126 -23.63 2.40 2.26
N LYS A 127 -24.86 2.45 2.78
CA LYS A 127 -26.02 3.08 2.11
C LYS A 127 -25.96 4.61 2.04
N LYS A 128 -25.07 5.26 2.81
CA LYS A 128 -25.04 6.72 2.99
C LYS A 128 -23.82 7.40 2.35
N GLN A 129 -23.18 6.78 1.36
CA GLN A 129 -21.97 7.23 0.63
C GLN A 129 -20.68 6.65 1.25
N ALA A 130 -20.23 5.52 0.69
CA ALA A 130 -18.98 4.89 1.10
C ALA A 130 -17.78 5.70 0.59
N HIS A 131 -16.84 6.01 1.49
CA HIS A 131 -15.59 6.68 1.14
C HIS A 131 -14.83 5.88 0.06
N LYS A 132 -14.21 6.58 -0.90
CA LYS A 132 -13.45 5.98 -2.02
C LYS A 132 -12.48 4.90 -1.54
N TRP A 133 -11.71 5.22 -0.51
CA TRP A 133 -10.69 4.34 0.08
C TRP A 133 -11.23 3.34 1.11
N ALA A 134 -12.55 3.20 1.24
CA ALA A 134 -13.16 2.10 1.98
C ALA A 134 -13.31 0.83 1.11
N GLN A 135 -13.09 0.95 -0.20
CA GLN A 135 -13.30 -0.10 -1.18
C GLN A 135 -11.99 -0.85 -1.43
N ILE A 136 -11.82 -2.02 -0.80
CA ILE A 136 -10.66 -2.90 -1.03
C ILE A 136 -10.42 -3.19 -2.53
N PRO A 137 -11.46 -3.43 -3.38
CA PRO A 137 -11.25 -3.64 -4.81
C PRO A 137 -10.55 -2.46 -5.51
N ARG A 138 -10.80 -1.23 -5.06
CA ARG A 138 -10.15 -0.04 -5.64
C ARG A 138 -8.68 0.06 -5.25
N ILE A 139 -8.36 -0.25 -3.99
CA ILE A 139 -6.97 -0.33 -3.52
C ILE A 139 -6.23 -1.44 -4.28
N ASN A 140 -6.88 -2.60 -4.47
CA ASN A 140 -6.35 -3.69 -5.27
C ASN A 140 -6.08 -3.27 -6.72
N ALA A 141 -7.04 -2.62 -7.38
CA ALA A 141 -6.84 -2.12 -8.75
C ALA A 141 -5.67 -1.13 -8.84
N MET A 142 -5.56 -0.20 -7.88
CA MET A 142 -4.45 0.76 -7.82
C MET A 142 -3.08 0.08 -7.70
N ILE A 143 -2.93 -0.87 -6.77
CA ILE A 143 -1.67 -1.59 -6.57
C ILE A 143 -1.37 -2.55 -7.73
N GLY A 144 -2.37 -3.30 -8.19
CA GLY A 144 -2.23 -4.21 -9.33
C GLY A 144 -1.79 -3.47 -10.59
N ASN A 145 -2.38 -2.30 -10.86
CA ASN A 145 -1.99 -1.45 -11.99
C ASN A 145 -0.57 -0.89 -11.82
N TYR A 146 -0.16 -0.53 -10.59
CA TYR A 146 1.23 -0.13 -10.31
C TYR A 146 2.21 -1.27 -10.61
N ASN A 147 1.95 -2.46 -10.07
CA ASN A 147 2.79 -3.64 -10.29
C ASN A 147 2.86 -4.01 -11.78
N ALA A 148 1.73 -3.97 -12.50
CA ALA A 148 1.68 -4.20 -13.94
C ALA A 148 2.45 -3.13 -14.74
N LEU A 149 2.38 -1.86 -14.33
CA LEU A 149 3.11 -0.77 -14.95
C LEU A 149 4.63 -0.95 -14.81
N LEU A 150 5.13 -1.49 -13.68
CA LEU A 150 6.55 -1.78 -13.53
C LEU A 150 7.03 -2.75 -14.62
N HIS A 151 6.30 -3.85 -14.83
CA HIS A 151 6.58 -4.81 -15.89
C HIS A 151 6.42 -4.22 -17.29
N MET A 152 5.47 -3.30 -17.47
CA MET A 152 5.29 -2.62 -18.75
C MET A 152 6.50 -1.74 -19.11
N TRP A 153 7.07 -1.05 -18.13
CA TRP A 153 8.31 -0.27 -18.31
C TRP A 153 9.53 -1.15 -18.60
N GLU A 154 9.67 -2.29 -17.91
CA GLU A 154 10.69 -3.29 -18.23
C GLU A 154 10.55 -3.75 -19.69
N LYS A 155 9.32 -4.10 -20.10
CA LYS A 155 9.07 -4.54 -21.47
C LYS A 155 9.35 -3.46 -22.50
N ARG A 156 8.99 -2.20 -22.19
CA ARG A 156 9.32 -1.04 -23.01
C ARG A 156 10.83 -0.93 -23.21
N ASN A 157 11.61 -1.07 -22.14
CA ASN A 157 13.06 -0.98 -22.21
C ASN A 157 13.66 -2.08 -23.09
N GLU A 158 13.18 -3.33 -22.98
CA GLU A 158 13.61 -4.43 -23.85
C GLU A 158 13.38 -4.11 -25.33
N ILE A 159 12.18 -3.66 -25.67
CA ILE A 159 11.81 -3.32 -27.06
C ILE A 159 12.62 -2.11 -27.54
N ASN A 160 12.85 -1.12 -26.68
CA ASN A 160 13.64 0.06 -27.00
C ASN A 160 15.12 -0.28 -27.25
N GLU A 161 15.69 -1.20 -26.49
CA GLU A 161 17.05 -1.68 -26.75
C GLU A 161 17.14 -2.46 -28.06
N ALA A 162 16.18 -3.35 -28.34
CA ALA A 162 16.10 -4.02 -29.63
C ALA A 162 15.99 -3.03 -30.81
N PHE A 163 15.18 -1.98 -30.64
CA PHE A 163 15.06 -0.89 -31.61
C PHE A 163 16.40 -0.17 -31.82
N LYS A 164 17.08 0.24 -30.75
CA LYS A 164 18.39 0.88 -30.85
C LYS A 164 19.44 0.00 -31.54
N GLN A 165 19.48 -1.29 -31.24
CA GLN A 165 20.40 -2.23 -31.87
C GLN A 165 20.11 -2.41 -33.37
N ALA A 166 18.83 -2.49 -33.76
CA ALA A 166 18.42 -2.58 -35.16
C ALA A 166 18.86 -1.33 -35.95
N ILE A 167 18.62 -0.15 -35.36
CA ILE A 167 19.07 1.13 -35.90
C ILE A 167 20.59 1.18 -36.06
N LEU A 168 21.34 0.85 -35.01
CA LEU A 168 22.81 0.88 -35.03
C LEU A 168 23.38 -0.10 -36.06
N SER A 169 22.77 -1.27 -36.21
CA SER A 169 23.20 -2.27 -37.19
C SER A 169 22.96 -1.82 -38.63
N ALA A 170 21.83 -1.15 -38.90
CA ALA A 170 21.47 -0.69 -40.24
C ALA A 170 22.16 0.62 -40.64
N TYR A 171 22.44 1.50 -39.67
CA TYR A 171 22.85 2.88 -39.92
C TYR A 171 24.04 3.35 -39.07
N GLY A 172 24.83 2.47 -38.45
CA GLY A 172 25.86 2.79 -37.45
C GLY A 172 26.90 3.87 -37.81
N ASN A 173 27.01 4.26 -39.08
CA ASN A 173 27.85 5.37 -39.54
C ASN A 173 27.12 6.73 -39.54
N LYS A 174 25.82 6.77 -39.26
CA LYS A 174 25.00 7.97 -39.09
C LYS A 174 24.71 8.16 -37.60
N ALA A 175 24.86 9.39 -37.11
CA ALA A 175 24.42 9.73 -35.76
C ALA A 175 22.90 9.51 -35.64
N PHE A 176 22.46 8.98 -34.48
CA PHE A 176 21.06 8.64 -34.16
C PHE A 176 20.06 9.80 -34.44
N ALA A 177 20.55 11.05 -34.43
CA ALA A 177 19.77 12.27 -34.65
C ALA A 177 19.23 12.44 -36.09
N ASN A 178 19.74 11.72 -37.09
CA ASN A 178 19.36 11.91 -38.50
C ASN A 178 18.49 10.79 -39.09
N ILE A 179 17.88 9.97 -38.23
CA ILE A 179 17.07 8.81 -38.66
C ILE A 179 15.64 9.27 -38.95
N THR A 180 15.20 9.05 -40.19
CA THR A 180 13.80 9.31 -40.58
C THR A 180 12.87 8.19 -40.12
N MET A 181 11.56 8.44 -40.10
CA MET A 181 10.56 7.40 -39.81
C MET A 181 10.65 6.21 -40.76
N GLN A 182 10.96 6.47 -42.03
CA GLN A 182 11.14 5.44 -43.06
C GLN A 182 12.39 4.60 -42.81
N ASP A 183 13.47 5.22 -42.34
CA ASP A 183 14.68 4.50 -41.92
C ASP A 183 14.41 3.62 -40.70
N ALA A 184 13.66 4.14 -39.72
CA ALA A 184 13.26 3.39 -38.55
C ALA A 184 12.38 2.19 -38.92
N GLU A 185 11.42 2.38 -39.83
CA GLU A 185 10.53 1.31 -40.30
C GLU A 185 11.30 0.25 -41.08
N LYS A 186 12.27 0.66 -41.91
CA LYS A 186 13.11 -0.25 -42.67
C LYS A 186 14.03 -1.09 -41.78
N ALA A 187 14.57 -0.51 -40.71
CA ALA A 187 15.50 -1.21 -39.82
C ALA A 187 14.81 -2.10 -38.78
N PHE A 188 13.73 -1.61 -38.14
CA PHE A 188 13.07 -2.31 -37.03
C PHE A 188 11.77 -3.01 -37.43
N GLY A 189 11.24 -2.69 -38.60
CA GLY A 189 9.96 -3.18 -39.07
C GLY A 189 8.79 -2.39 -38.50
N ARG A 190 7.74 -2.30 -39.31
CA ARG A 190 6.50 -1.62 -38.96
C ARG A 190 5.85 -2.14 -37.68
N ALA A 191 5.74 -3.46 -37.54
CA ALA A 191 5.12 -4.08 -36.36
C ALA A 191 5.89 -3.76 -35.06
N GLY A 192 7.23 -3.76 -35.11
CA GLY A 192 8.08 -3.40 -33.99
C GLY A 192 7.88 -1.95 -33.57
N LEU A 193 7.86 -1.03 -34.54
CA LEU A 193 7.61 0.39 -34.27
C LEU A 193 6.25 0.66 -33.65
N VAL A 194 5.17 0.08 -34.20
CA VAL A 194 3.82 0.20 -33.63
C VAL A 194 3.82 -0.29 -32.19
N THR A 195 4.44 -1.43 -31.92
CA THR A 195 4.51 -2.00 -30.56
C THR A 195 5.28 -1.08 -29.62
N LEU A 196 6.40 -0.51 -30.06
CA LEU A 196 7.20 0.39 -29.23
C LEU A 196 6.46 1.70 -28.92
N ILE A 197 5.74 2.27 -29.89
CA ILE A 197 4.88 3.44 -29.69
C ILE A 197 3.76 3.10 -28.71
N ASP A 198 3.02 2.01 -28.95
CA ASP A 198 1.90 1.58 -28.10
C ASP A 198 2.32 1.41 -26.64
N VAL A 199 3.40 0.65 -26.41
CA VAL A 199 3.88 0.40 -25.05
C VAL A 199 4.39 1.71 -24.42
N THR A 200 5.08 2.56 -25.18
CA THR A 200 5.58 3.84 -24.65
C THR A 200 4.45 4.78 -24.23
N GLU A 201 3.43 4.97 -25.08
CA GLU A 201 2.31 5.87 -24.75
C GLU A 201 1.46 5.32 -23.59
N ARG A 202 1.26 3.99 -23.54
CA ARG A 202 0.59 3.35 -22.39
C ARG A 202 1.37 3.54 -21.10
N CYS A 203 2.70 3.37 -21.13
CA CYS A 203 3.56 3.61 -19.98
C CYS A 203 3.43 5.05 -19.46
N ILE A 204 3.53 6.05 -20.33
CA ILE A 204 3.44 7.47 -19.94
C ILE A 204 2.08 7.74 -19.29
N LYS A 205 0.99 7.43 -20.01
CA LYS A 205 -0.36 7.76 -19.57
C LYS A 205 -0.75 7.04 -18.28
N LEU A 206 -0.42 5.75 -18.18
CA LEU A 206 -0.70 4.98 -16.98
C LEU A 206 0.17 5.43 -15.79
N THR A 207 1.42 5.86 -16.03
CA THR A 207 2.26 6.47 -14.99
C THR A 207 1.61 7.71 -14.41
N ASP A 208 1.09 8.60 -15.26
CA ASP A 208 0.41 9.82 -14.80
C ASP A 208 -0.83 9.52 -13.97
N HIS A 209 -1.71 8.65 -14.46
CA HIS A 209 -2.94 8.29 -13.76
C HIS A 209 -2.68 7.58 -12.43
N ILE A 210 -1.71 6.67 -12.37
CA ILE A 210 -1.37 5.99 -11.13
C ILE A 210 -0.71 6.95 -10.14
N ILE A 211 0.15 7.89 -10.57
CA ILE A 211 0.70 8.91 -9.66
C ILE A 211 -0.44 9.72 -9.01
N ILE A 212 -1.45 10.11 -9.79
CA ILE A 212 -2.62 10.85 -9.28
C ILE A 212 -3.40 9.99 -8.28
N GLU A 213 -3.70 8.73 -8.61
CA GLU A 213 -4.48 7.83 -7.75
C GLU A 213 -3.73 7.51 -6.45
N LEU A 214 -2.40 7.27 -6.50
CA LEU A 214 -1.55 7.07 -5.33
C LEU A 214 -1.47 8.34 -4.47
N ASN A 215 -1.39 9.53 -5.08
CA ASN A 215 -1.37 10.79 -4.34
C ASN A 215 -2.69 11.03 -3.60
N ASP A 216 -3.83 10.79 -4.27
CA ASP A 216 -5.15 10.84 -3.64
C ASP A 216 -5.31 9.83 -2.49
N PHE A 217 -4.70 8.64 -2.61
CA PHE A 217 -4.65 7.68 -1.52
C PHE A 217 -3.90 8.27 -0.32
N LEU A 218 -2.68 8.79 -0.53
CA LEU A 218 -1.86 9.32 0.56
C LEU A 218 -2.52 10.50 1.28
N GLU A 219 -3.24 11.35 0.56
CA GLU A 219 -3.95 12.50 1.12
C GLU A 219 -5.20 12.09 1.92
N ASN A 220 -5.99 11.14 1.39
CA ASN A 220 -7.32 10.85 1.92
C ASN A 220 -7.43 9.57 2.76
N PHE A 221 -6.62 8.55 2.49
CA PHE A 221 -6.68 7.28 3.24
C PHE A 221 -6.33 7.43 4.72
N PRO A 222 -5.25 8.12 5.14
CA PRO A 222 -4.95 8.30 6.56
C PRO A 222 -6.09 9.00 7.31
N THR A 223 -6.69 10.01 6.69
CA THR A 223 -7.85 10.71 7.27
C THR A 223 -9.02 9.77 7.48
N TYR A 224 -9.30 8.89 6.51
CA TYR A 224 -10.34 7.87 6.64
C TYR A 224 -10.00 6.81 7.68
N ALA A 225 -8.79 6.24 7.66
CA ALA A 225 -8.32 5.22 8.59
C ALA A 225 -8.39 5.70 10.04
N LYS A 226 -8.08 6.99 10.29
CA LYS A 226 -8.23 7.64 11.60
C LYS A 226 -9.65 7.53 12.17
N THR A 227 -10.69 7.48 11.34
CA THR A 227 -12.08 7.31 11.79
C THR A 227 -12.40 5.88 12.25
N LYS A 228 -11.53 4.91 11.94
CA LYS A 228 -11.69 3.48 12.22
C LYS A 228 -10.78 2.96 13.34
N ILE A 229 -9.86 3.80 13.82
CA ILE A 229 -8.86 3.46 14.83
C ILE A 229 -9.08 4.32 16.08
N ASP A 230 -9.15 3.67 17.24
CA ASP A 230 -9.23 4.38 18.52
C ASP A 230 -7.83 4.86 18.97
N LEU A 231 -7.38 5.97 18.38
CA LEU A 231 -6.09 6.58 18.70
C LEU A 231 -5.99 7.04 20.17
N LYS A 232 -7.10 7.26 20.88
CA LYS A 232 -7.04 7.66 22.31
C LYS A 232 -6.47 6.53 23.17
N ARG A 233 -6.70 5.28 22.77
CA ARG A 233 -6.17 4.09 23.43
C ARG A 233 -4.72 3.78 23.05
N LEU A 234 -4.22 4.38 21.97
CA LEU A 234 -2.89 4.15 21.40
C LEU A 234 -1.87 5.26 21.70
N LYS A 235 -2.18 6.20 22.60
CA LYS A 235 -1.33 7.38 22.90
C LYS A 235 0.15 7.05 23.15
N ASN A 236 0.44 5.91 23.77
CA ASN A 236 1.81 5.48 24.11
C ASN A 236 2.44 4.54 23.07
N PHE A 237 1.71 4.14 22.04
CA PHE A 237 2.19 3.18 21.04
C PHE A 237 2.68 3.88 19.78
N GLY A 238 1.92 4.83 19.25
CA GLY A 238 2.31 5.53 18.03
C GLY A 238 1.24 6.47 17.48
N LYS A 239 1.56 7.10 16.35
CA LYS A 239 0.67 7.99 15.61
C LYS A 239 0.42 7.42 14.22
N LEU A 240 -0.71 7.82 13.64
CA LEU A 240 -1.00 7.56 12.24
C LEU A 240 -0.12 8.47 11.39
N ILE A 241 0.56 7.90 10.41
CA ILE A 241 1.36 8.64 9.44
C ILE A 241 0.40 9.42 8.54
N SER A 242 0.66 10.72 8.42
CA SER A 242 -0.02 11.60 7.46
C SER A 242 0.96 11.98 6.35
N TYR A 243 0.45 12.12 5.14
CA TYR A 243 1.20 12.65 4.02
C TYR A 243 0.91 14.14 3.82
N SER A 244 1.94 14.89 3.46
CA SER A 244 1.86 16.27 3.00
C SER A 244 2.93 16.45 1.93
N ASN A 245 2.56 17.08 0.82
CA ASN A 245 3.50 17.46 -0.22
C ASN A 245 4.38 18.67 0.17
N ASN A 246 4.13 19.29 1.35
CA ASN A 246 4.86 20.42 1.91
C ASN A 246 5.08 21.58 0.92
N GLU A 247 4.12 21.79 0.02
CA GLU A 247 4.20 22.80 -1.04
C GLU A 247 5.44 22.66 -1.95
N ASN A 248 5.99 21.45 -2.08
CA ASN A 248 7.11 21.17 -2.95
C ASN A 248 6.68 21.35 -4.42
N LYS A 249 7.06 22.49 -5.01
CA LYS A 249 6.69 22.88 -6.38
C LYS A 249 7.11 21.84 -7.42
N ILE A 250 8.29 21.24 -7.27
CA ILE A 250 8.79 20.23 -8.21
C ILE A 250 7.90 18.99 -8.17
N LEU A 251 7.53 18.55 -6.97
CA LEU A 251 6.65 17.40 -6.79
C LEU A 251 5.24 17.67 -7.36
N LEU A 252 4.71 18.86 -7.12
CA LEU A 252 3.41 19.29 -7.63
C LEU A 252 3.37 19.36 -9.16
N GLU A 253 4.49 19.73 -9.80
CA GLU A 253 4.61 19.69 -11.26
C GLU A 253 4.65 18.26 -11.80
N LEU A 254 5.39 17.36 -11.13
CA LEU A 254 5.50 15.95 -11.54
C LEU A 254 4.18 15.16 -11.37
N ILE A 255 3.27 15.61 -10.51
CA ILE A 255 1.93 14.99 -10.37
C ILE A 255 1.02 15.33 -11.57
N LYS A 256 1.23 16.47 -12.24
CA LYS A 256 0.38 16.87 -13.37
C LYS A 256 0.61 15.95 -14.57
N PRO A 257 -0.44 15.56 -15.32
CA PRO A 257 -0.29 14.79 -16.55
C PRO A 257 0.67 15.46 -17.54
N GLU A 258 1.40 14.65 -18.29
CA GLU A 258 2.16 15.13 -19.44
C GLU A 258 1.22 15.62 -20.55
N VAL A 259 1.78 16.28 -21.56
CA VAL A 259 1.02 16.70 -22.73
C VAL A 259 0.32 15.50 -23.37
N GLU A 260 -0.88 15.68 -23.91
CA GLU A 260 -1.58 14.63 -24.63
C GLU A 260 -0.88 14.31 -25.96
N VAL A 261 -0.90 13.03 -26.36
CA VAL A 261 -0.28 12.57 -27.59
C VAL A 261 -1.19 12.81 -28.80
N ASP A 262 -0.60 13.24 -29.91
CA ASP A 262 -1.24 13.36 -31.21
C ASP A 262 -0.85 12.20 -32.14
N PHE A 263 -1.74 11.22 -32.22
CA PHE A 263 -1.57 10.04 -33.08
C PHE A 263 -1.74 10.32 -34.58
N SER A 264 -2.08 11.53 -35.00
CA SER A 264 -2.30 11.86 -36.42
C SER A 264 -1.09 11.52 -37.29
N SER A 265 0.13 11.71 -36.76
CA SER A 265 1.39 11.41 -37.47
C SER A 265 1.68 9.93 -37.65
N VAL A 266 1.05 9.04 -36.88
CA VAL A 266 1.31 7.59 -36.90
C VAL A 266 0.10 6.79 -37.39
N GLN A 267 -0.99 7.45 -37.79
CA GLN A 267 -2.22 6.79 -38.26
C GLN A 267 -1.94 5.76 -39.37
N VAL A 268 -1.12 6.14 -40.37
CA VAL A 268 -0.75 5.26 -41.49
C VAL A 268 0.06 4.05 -41.01
N LEU A 269 0.88 4.21 -39.96
CA LEU A 269 1.68 3.14 -39.38
C LEU A 269 0.78 2.11 -38.66
N TYR A 270 -0.22 2.58 -37.94
CA TYR A 270 -1.19 1.75 -37.24
C TYR A 270 -2.19 1.07 -38.17
N GLY A 271 -2.56 1.73 -39.28
CA GLY A 271 -3.62 1.24 -40.16
C GLY A 271 -5.03 1.41 -39.55
N GLU A 272 -5.19 2.30 -38.58
CA GLU A 272 -6.43 2.52 -37.82
C GLU A 272 -6.78 4.01 -37.77
N SER A 273 -7.99 4.37 -37.34
CA SER A 273 -8.35 5.77 -37.12
C SER A 273 -7.69 6.33 -35.86
N VAL A 274 -7.47 7.65 -35.79
CA VAL A 274 -6.94 8.31 -34.58
C VAL A 274 -7.84 8.06 -33.36
N GLN A 275 -9.16 7.93 -33.55
CA GLN A 275 -10.10 7.64 -32.47
C GLN A 275 -9.92 6.23 -31.91
N ASP A 276 -9.75 5.22 -32.78
CA ASP A 276 -9.54 3.83 -32.35
C ASP A 276 -8.21 3.69 -31.61
N ILE A 277 -7.16 4.37 -32.09
CA ILE A 277 -5.86 4.41 -31.41
C ILE A 277 -6.01 5.06 -30.02
N LYS A 278 -6.73 6.17 -29.89
CA LYS A 278 -6.99 6.80 -28.58
C LYS A 278 -7.76 5.88 -27.63
N GLN A 279 -8.78 5.19 -28.13
CA GLN A 279 -9.59 4.26 -27.33
C GLN A 279 -8.75 3.09 -26.82
N ARG A 280 -7.84 2.56 -27.65
CA ARG A 280 -6.87 1.53 -27.23
C ARG A 280 -5.96 1.97 -26.09
N HIS A 281 -5.66 3.26 -25.99
CA HIS A 281 -4.81 3.84 -24.95
C HIS A 281 -5.60 4.34 -23.74
N THR A 282 -6.85 3.89 -23.57
CA THR A 282 -7.57 4.11 -22.31
C THR A 282 -6.98 3.23 -21.21
N THR A 283 -7.04 3.72 -19.98
CA THR A 283 -6.38 3.11 -18.80
C THR A 283 -7.37 2.70 -17.72
N GLY A 284 -8.65 3.08 -17.85
CA GLY A 284 -9.70 2.81 -16.87
C GLY A 284 -9.71 3.81 -15.71
N TYR A 285 -8.87 4.85 -15.78
CA TYR A 285 -8.80 5.95 -14.82
C TYR A 285 -9.39 7.26 -15.38
N GLU A 286 -9.81 7.25 -16.66
CA GLU A 286 -10.52 8.36 -17.30
C GLU A 286 -11.92 8.64 -16.72
#